data_AF-A0A258FR54-F1
#
_entry.id   AF-A0A258FR54-F1
#
_cell.length_a   1.000
_cell.length_b   1.000
_cell.length_c   1.000
_cell.angle_alpha   90.00
_cell.angle_beta   90.00
_cell.angle_gamma   90.00
#
_symmetry.space_group_name_H-M   'P 1'
#
loop_
_entity.id
_entity.type
_entity.pdbx_description
1 polymer ?
#
loop_
_entity_poly.entity_id
_entity_poly.type
_entity_poly.pdbx_seq_one_letter_code
_entity_poly.pdbx_strand_id
1 'polypeptide(L)'
;MKRFIAPIIILILATVGYFVAQELLSYRTASFTFDQSVESISIHSGEDSDEAMPSLKTLTPDDSSIRLKEGAYYYIPSGDGVSNVQIPFVVAGDIALTVKPDYSTDKLGELATAELGAVQGALLQKYPRVIDGFEVNNLALFQRGEWAGVVLAPVGMDTANPEGYYRAILHKVNSQWQVVGTPRIVLTLDNTPNVSRELLTSVNELSLR
;
A
#
# COMPACT_ATOMS: atom_id res chain seq x y z
N MET A 1 58.36 21.46 27.72
CA MET A 1 56.98 21.67 27.21
C MET A 1 56.68 21.03 25.86
N LYS A 2 57.62 20.97 24.87
CA LYS A 2 57.35 20.38 23.54
C LYS A 2 57.09 18.86 23.50
N ARG A 3 57.46 18.09 24.55
CA ARG A 3 57.31 16.63 24.60
C ARG A 3 55.88 16.13 24.84
N PHE A 4 54.97 17.00 25.25
CA PHE A 4 53.56 16.65 25.50
C PHE A 4 52.60 17.03 24.36
N ILE A 5 53.06 17.78 23.34
CA ILE A 5 52.21 18.27 22.25
C ILE A 5 51.92 17.17 21.23
N ALA A 6 52.92 16.37 20.87
CA ALA A 6 52.77 15.26 19.91
C ALA A 6 51.74 14.20 20.32
N PRO A 7 51.72 13.66 21.57
CA PRO A 7 50.71 12.68 21.95
C PRO A 7 49.29 13.25 22.01
N ILE A 8 49.14 14.54 22.34
CA ILE A 8 47.84 15.22 22.34
C ILE A 8 47.29 15.35 20.91
N ILE A 9 48.14 15.71 19.95
CA ILE A 9 47.75 15.80 18.53
C ILE A 9 47.33 14.41 18.01
N ILE A 10 48.07 13.35 18.34
CA ILE A 10 47.74 11.98 17.93
C ILE A 10 46.39 11.55 18.53
N LEU A 11 46.14 11.88 19.82
CA LEU A 11 44.87 11.56 20.47
C LEU A 11 43.71 12.28 19.76
N ILE A 12 43.83 13.58 19.48
CA ILE A 12 42.80 14.35 18.77
C ILE A 12 42.53 13.76 17.39
N LEU A 13 43.58 13.42 16.64
CA LEU A 13 43.43 12.80 15.31
C LEU A 13 42.75 11.43 15.38
N ALA A 14 43.06 10.62 16.39
CA ALA A 14 42.40 9.33 16.61
C ALA A 14 40.91 9.50 16.93
N THR A 15 40.55 10.48 17.77
CA THR A 15 39.15 10.76 18.10
C THR A 15 38.37 11.25 16.89
N VAL A 16 38.93 12.19 16.11
CA VAL A 16 38.32 12.68 14.87
C VAL A 16 38.18 11.53 13.87
N GLY A 17 39.21 10.70 13.71
CA GLY A 17 39.17 9.52 12.85
C GLY A 17 38.07 8.52 13.26
N TYR A 18 37.89 8.30 14.56
CA TYR A 18 36.83 7.46 15.10
C TYR A 18 35.43 8.02 14.79
N PHE A 19 35.21 9.32 14.99
CA PHE A 19 33.92 9.96 14.68
C PHE A 19 33.61 9.92 13.18
N VAL A 20 34.58 10.22 12.33
CA VAL A 20 34.41 10.13 10.86
C VAL A 20 34.12 8.69 10.43
N ALA A 21 34.79 7.70 11.02
CA ALA A 21 34.53 6.30 10.73
C ALA A 21 33.12 5.87 11.16
N GLN A 22 32.66 6.28 12.35
CA GLN A 22 31.29 6.00 12.80
C GLN A 22 30.25 6.66 11.90
N GLU A 23 30.46 7.92 11.52
CA GLU A 23 29.59 8.65 10.62
C GLU A 23 29.46 7.93 9.27
N LEU A 24 30.58 7.47 8.68
CA LEU A 24 30.57 6.72 7.42
C LEU A 24 29.92 5.33 7.53
N LEU A 25 30.06 4.67 8.69
CA LEU A 25 29.45 3.36 8.97
C LEU A 25 27.94 3.46 9.21
N SER A 26 27.43 4.65 9.55
CA SER A 26 25.99 4.89 9.71
C SER A 26 25.22 4.89 8.38
N TYR A 27 25.91 5.00 7.25
CA TYR A 27 25.28 5.02 5.92
C TYR A 27 25.16 3.61 5.34
N ARG A 28 23.92 3.21 5.08
CA ARG A 28 23.53 1.94 4.48
C ARG A 28 23.03 2.12 3.06
N THR A 29 23.04 1.04 2.31
CA THR A 29 22.52 1.00 0.94
C THR A 29 21.05 0.60 0.97
N ALA A 30 20.19 1.45 0.42
CA ALA A 30 18.80 1.11 0.13
C ALA A 30 18.66 0.89 -1.38
N SER A 31 18.35 -0.34 -1.76
CA SER A 31 18.10 -0.75 -3.15
C SER A 31 16.60 -0.79 -3.43
N PHE A 32 16.20 -0.35 -4.61
CA PHE A 32 14.79 -0.25 -4.99
C PHE A 32 14.52 -1.05 -6.25
N THR A 33 13.46 -1.83 -6.24
CA THR A 33 12.93 -2.52 -7.42
C THR A 33 11.54 -1.99 -7.72
N PHE A 34 11.38 -1.35 -8.87
CA PHE A 34 10.15 -0.65 -9.25
C PHE A 34 9.17 -1.59 -9.95
N ASP A 35 7.91 -1.55 -9.54
CA ASP A 35 6.81 -2.08 -10.35
C ASP A 35 6.67 -1.28 -11.65
N GLN A 36 6.19 -1.92 -12.72
CA GLN A 36 6.07 -1.31 -14.05
C GLN A 36 5.20 -0.05 -14.08
N SER A 37 4.25 0.08 -13.16
CA SER A 37 3.37 1.25 -13.08
C SER A 37 4.01 2.47 -12.39
N VAL A 38 5.22 2.35 -11.84
CA VAL A 38 5.87 3.40 -11.06
C VAL A 38 6.95 4.09 -11.90
N GLU A 39 6.80 5.38 -12.13
CA GLU A 39 7.74 6.20 -12.90
C GLU A 39 8.83 6.79 -12.01
N SER A 40 8.50 7.12 -10.76
CA SER A 40 9.48 7.63 -9.79
C SER A 40 8.99 7.50 -8.35
N ILE A 41 9.92 7.66 -7.40
CA ILE A 41 9.63 7.88 -5.98
C ILE A 41 10.40 9.09 -5.47
N SER A 42 9.78 9.93 -4.64
CA SER A 42 10.49 10.95 -3.85
C SER A 42 10.71 10.44 -2.43
N ILE A 43 11.96 10.43 -1.97
CA ILE A 43 12.33 9.94 -0.64
C ILE A 43 12.47 11.11 0.33
N HIS A 44 11.91 10.97 1.53
CA HIS A 44 11.91 11.98 2.59
C HIS A 44 12.39 11.35 3.91
N SER A 45 13.07 12.14 4.75
CA SER A 45 13.47 11.70 6.10
C SER A 45 12.33 11.88 7.09
N GLY A 46 12.24 10.97 8.07
CA GLY A 46 11.29 11.06 9.15
C GLY A 46 10.28 9.92 9.15
N GLU A 47 9.51 9.85 10.23
CA GLU A 47 8.26 9.09 10.25
C GLU A 47 7.19 9.89 9.50
N ASP A 48 6.16 9.19 9.03
CA ASP A 48 4.97 9.74 8.36
C ASP A 48 4.60 11.13 8.94
N SER A 49 4.68 12.16 8.09
CA SER A 49 4.56 13.56 8.51
C SER A 49 3.54 14.27 7.63
N ASP A 50 2.57 14.91 8.27
CA ASP A 50 1.59 15.80 7.63
C ASP A 50 2.25 17.07 7.07
N GLU A 51 3.45 17.43 7.56
CA GLU A 51 4.23 18.55 7.04
C GLU A 51 5.11 18.10 5.87
N ALA A 52 5.06 18.87 4.77
CA ALA A 52 5.84 18.64 3.57
C ALA A 52 7.34 18.83 3.84
N MET A 53 8.03 17.75 4.24
CA MET A 53 9.48 17.76 4.32
C MET A 53 10.08 17.82 2.92
N PRO A 54 11.19 18.55 2.70
CA PRO A 54 11.86 18.56 1.41
C PRO A 54 12.31 17.15 1.02
N SER A 55 12.16 16.79 -0.25
CA SER A 55 12.64 15.50 -0.76
C SER A 55 14.16 15.44 -0.67
N LEU A 56 14.70 14.37 -0.12
CA LEU A 56 16.13 14.09 -0.09
C LEU A 56 16.66 13.77 -1.48
N LYS A 57 15.91 12.93 -2.22
CA LYS A 57 16.22 12.54 -3.59
C LYS A 57 14.96 11.98 -4.25
N THR A 58 14.84 12.19 -5.56
CA THR A 58 13.91 11.46 -6.42
C THR A 58 14.66 10.34 -7.13
N LEU A 59 14.11 9.12 -7.09
CA LEU A 59 14.64 7.96 -7.80
C LEU A 59 13.69 7.57 -8.93
N THR A 60 14.26 7.16 -10.06
CA THR A 60 13.51 6.54 -11.17
C THR A 60 13.88 5.04 -11.28
N PRO A 61 13.20 4.24 -12.13
CA PRO A 61 13.59 2.85 -12.35
C PRO A 61 15.04 2.61 -12.80
N ASP A 62 15.70 3.64 -13.34
CA ASP A 62 17.12 3.58 -13.72
C ASP A 62 18.06 3.75 -12.50
N ASP A 63 17.56 4.28 -11.38
CA ASP A 63 18.28 4.35 -10.11
C ASP A 63 18.16 3.02 -9.36
N SER A 64 19.25 2.26 -9.30
CA SER A 64 19.28 0.98 -8.57
C SER A 64 19.32 1.12 -7.04
N SER A 65 19.90 2.20 -6.51
CA SER A 65 20.09 2.40 -5.06
C SER A 65 20.45 3.83 -4.65
N ILE A 66 20.33 4.09 -3.35
CA ILE A 66 20.78 5.31 -2.68
C ILE A 66 21.43 4.95 -1.33
N ARG A 67 22.37 5.79 -0.85
CA ARG A 67 22.92 5.67 0.49
C ARG A 67 22.17 6.58 1.47
N LEU A 68 21.62 5.98 2.51
CA LEU A 68 20.87 6.66 3.57
C LEU A 68 21.50 6.36 4.92
N LYS A 69 21.37 7.28 5.87
CA LYS A 69 21.72 6.98 7.26
C LYS A 69 20.73 5.96 7.82
N GLU A 70 21.12 5.26 8.86
CA GLU A 70 20.16 4.49 9.66
C GLU A 70 19.08 5.43 10.20
N GLY A 71 17.81 5.04 10.05
CA GLY A 71 16.67 5.87 10.41
C GLY A 71 15.35 5.51 9.73
N ALA A 72 14.30 6.22 10.11
CA ALA A 72 12.97 6.13 9.50
C ALA A 72 12.87 7.11 8.31
N TYR A 73 12.22 6.63 7.26
CA TYR A 73 12.00 7.34 6.02
C TYR A 73 10.62 7.01 5.48
N TYR A 74 10.17 7.80 4.51
CA TYR A 74 9.04 7.43 3.67
C TYR A 74 9.34 7.80 2.23
N TYR A 75 8.62 7.16 1.30
CA TYR A 75 8.62 7.56 -0.09
C TYR A 75 7.22 7.85 -0.60
N ILE A 76 7.11 8.82 -1.51
CA ILE A 76 5.88 9.12 -2.24
C ILE A 76 6.08 8.65 -3.68
N PRO A 77 5.31 7.65 -4.14
CA PRO A 77 5.42 7.16 -5.50
C PRO A 77 4.63 8.04 -6.48
N SER A 78 5.08 8.02 -7.73
CA SER A 78 4.43 8.69 -8.85
C SER A 78 4.47 7.79 -10.08
N GLY A 79 3.40 7.81 -10.87
CA GLY A 79 3.24 7.05 -12.10
C GLY A 79 1.78 6.96 -12.52
N ASP A 80 1.54 6.42 -13.71
CA ASP A 80 0.19 6.27 -14.24
C ASP A 80 -0.68 5.35 -13.36
N GLY A 81 -1.80 5.90 -12.87
CA GLY A 81 -2.77 5.18 -12.04
C GLY A 81 -2.28 4.74 -10.65
N VAL A 82 -1.12 5.23 -10.20
CA VAL A 82 -0.55 4.90 -8.89
C VAL A 82 -1.06 5.86 -7.81
N SER A 83 -1.34 5.33 -6.62
CA SER A 83 -1.66 6.14 -5.43
C SER A 83 -0.43 6.90 -4.95
N ASN A 84 -0.58 8.19 -4.64
CA ASN A 84 0.49 9.06 -4.12
C ASN A 84 0.57 9.08 -2.58
N VAL A 85 0.02 8.06 -1.92
CA VAL A 85 0.08 7.91 -0.46
C VAL A 85 1.53 7.65 -0.01
N GLN A 86 1.91 8.22 1.13
CA GLN A 86 3.23 8.04 1.73
C GLN A 86 3.41 6.59 2.17
N ILE A 87 4.55 5.98 1.82
CA ILE A 87 4.87 4.60 2.23
C ILE A 87 6.12 4.63 3.13
N PRO A 88 5.99 4.27 4.43
CA PRO A 88 7.10 4.29 5.36
C PRO A 88 8.05 3.11 5.14
N PHE A 89 9.34 3.32 5.41
CA PHE A 89 10.37 2.29 5.47
C PHE A 89 11.46 2.66 6.47
N VAL A 90 12.19 1.65 6.95
CA VAL A 90 13.25 1.84 7.95
C VAL A 90 14.57 1.30 7.42
N VAL A 91 15.61 2.11 7.53
CA VAL A 91 17.00 1.73 7.25
C VAL A 91 17.66 1.33 8.56
N ALA A 92 17.83 0.03 8.79
CA ALA A 92 18.56 -0.52 9.95
C ALA A 92 19.86 -1.25 9.54
N GLY A 93 20.16 -1.25 8.24
CA GLY A 93 21.19 -2.03 7.57
C GLY A 93 21.05 -1.82 6.07
N ASP A 94 21.79 -2.58 5.26
CA ASP A 94 21.51 -2.62 3.83
C ASP A 94 20.14 -3.27 3.60
N ILE A 95 19.28 -2.61 2.83
CA ILE A 95 17.90 -3.04 2.60
C ILE A 95 17.59 -3.11 1.10
N ALA A 96 16.69 -4.02 0.75
CA ALA A 96 16.09 -4.09 -0.59
C ALA A 96 14.58 -3.90 -0.45
N LEU A 97 14.05 -2.92 -1.17
CA LEU A 97 12.64 -2.54 -1.15
C LEU A 97 12.02 -2.77 -2.52
N THR A 98 10.84 -3.38 -2.52
CA THR A 98 10.01 -3.47 -3.73
C THR A 98 8.99 -2.33 -3.71
N VAL A 99 9.10 -1.43 -4.67
CA VAL A 99 8.22 -0.28 -4.83
C VAL A 99 6.99 -0.73 -5.62
N LYS A 100 5.98 -1.20 -4.89
CA LYS A 100 4.71 -1.67 -5.45
C LYS A 100 3.53 -1.03 -4.70
N PRO A 101 3.29 0.26 -4.90
CA PRO A 101 2.18 0.97 -4.27
C PRO A 101 0.82 0.50 -4.81
N ASP A 102 -0.22 0.83 -4.06
CA ASP A 102 -1.61 0.67 -4.48
C ASP A 102 -1.96 1.60 -5.65
N TYR A 103 -3.07 1.29 -6.33
CA TYR A 103 -3.62 2.16 -7.36
C TYR A 103 -4.39 3.34 -6.75
N SER A 104 -4.45 4.44 -7.50
CA SER A 104 -5.23 5.61 -7.12
C SER A 104 -6.72 5.30 -7.13
N THR A 105 -7.50 6.07 -6.38
CA THR A 105 -8.97 5.94 -6.35
C THR A 105 -9.58 6.05 -7.75
N ASP A 106 -9.08 6.96 -8.59
CA ASP A 106 -9.55 7.13 -9.96
C ASP A 106 -9.28 5.87 -10.80
N LYS A 107 -8.07 5.32 -10.70
CA LYS A 107 -7.70 4.10 -11.42
C LYS A 107 -8.52 2.90 -10.97
N LEU A 108 -8.75 2.77 -9.67
CA LEU A 108 -9.60 1.72 -9.10
C LEU A 108 -11.06 1.87 -9.55
N GLY A 109 -11.57 3.10 -9.72
CA GLY A 109 -12.90 3.37 -10.26
C GLY A 109 -13.06 2.96 -11.73
N GLU A 110 -12.05 3.26 -12.57
CA GLU A 110 -12.00 2.80 -13.96
C GLU A 110 -11.99 1.27 -14.04
N LEU A 111 -11.11 0.63 -13.27
CA LEU A 111 -11.00 -0.82 -13.22
C LEU A 111 -12.28 -1.47 -12.67
N ALA A 112 -12.91 -0.89 -11.65
CA ALA A 112 -14.18 -1.38 -11.11
C ALA A 112 -15.27 -1.44 -12.18
N THR A 113 -15.35 -0.41 -13.03
CA THR A 113 -16.32 -0.36 -14.13
C THR A 113 -16.04 -1.47 -15.16
N ALA A 114 -14.77 -1.70 -15.51
CA ALA A 114 -14.38 -2.75 -16.44
C ALA A 114 -14.59 -4.17 -15.87
N GLU A 115 -14.43 -4.35 -14.57
CA GLU A 115 -14.46 -5.65 -13.89
C GLU A 115 -15.85 -6.05 -13.39
N LEU A 116 -16.84 -5.15 -13.43
CA LEU A 116 -18.18 -5.37 -12.89
C LEU A 116 -18.82 -6.69 -13.38
N GLY A 117 -18.78 -6.94 -14.69
CA GLY A 117 -19.37 -8.15 -15.27
C GLY A 117 -18.67 -9.43 -14.81
N ALA A 118 -17.34 -9.40 -14.66
CA ALA A 118 -16.57 -10.55 -14.20
C ALA A 118 -16.83 -10.83 -12.70
N VAL A 119 -16.93 -9.79 -11.88
CA VAL A 119 -17.30 -9.90 -10.46
C VAL A 119 -18.71 -10.45 -10.28
N GLN A 120 -19.69 -9.93 -11.04
CA GLN A 120 -21.06 -10.44 -11.04
C GLN A 120 -21.10 -11.92 -11.44
N GLY A 121 -20.37 -12.31 -12.48
CA GLY A 121 -20.24 -13.69 -12.92
C GLY A 121 -19.70 -14.62 -11.83
N ALA A 122 -18.67 -14.19 -11.09
CA ALA A 122 -18.11 -14.97 -9.99
C ALA A 122 -19.08 -15.14 -8.81
N LEU A 123 -19.87 -14.10 -8.50
CA LEU A 123 -20.93 -14.17 -7.48
C LEU A 123 -22.04 -15.13 -7.90
N LEU A 124 -22.51 -15.05 -9.16
CA LEU A 124 -23.48 -15.96 -9.75
C LEU A 124 -23.00 -17.41 -9.73
N GLN A 125 -21.75 -17.65 -10.10
CA GLN A 125 -21.18 -18.99 -10.11
C GLN A 125 -21.13 -19.61 -8.71
N LYS A 126 -20.78 -18.82 -7.68
CA LYS A 126 -20.65 -19.31 -6.31
C LYS A 126 -22.00 -19.40 -5.58
N TYR A 127 -22.94 -18.51 -5.86
CA TYR A 127 -24.24 -18.42 -5.19
C TYR A 127 -25.44 -18.35 -6.16
N PRO A 128 -25.62 -19.35 -7.04
CA PRO A 128 -26.58 -19.28 -8.15
C PRO A 128 -28.04 -19.12 -7.71
N ARG A 129 -28.42 -19.61 -6.52
CA ARG A 129 -29.81 -19.54 -6.01
C ARG A 129 -30.09 -18.34 -5.12
N VAL A 130 -29.05 -17.71 -4.59
CA VAL A 130 -29.19 -16.61 -3.62
C VAL A 130 -29.09 -15.27 -4.35
N ILE A 131 -28.25 -15.19 -5.37
CA ILE A 131 -28.03 -13.94 -6.11
C ILE A 131 -29.23 -13.56 -7.00
N ASP A 132 -30.14 -14.48 -7.35
CA ASP A 132 -31.31 -14.16 -8.19
C ASP A 132 -32.23 -13.09 -7.55
N GLY A 133 -32.19 -12.94 -6.23
CA GLY A 133 -32.90 -11.90 -5.50
C GLY A 133 -32.08 -10.64 -5.22
N PHE A 134 -30.81 -10.58 -5.65
CA PHE A 134 -29.87 -9.50 -5.33
C PHE A 134 -29.14 -8.97 -6.57
N GLU A 135 -28.86 -7.69 -6.57
CA GLU A 135 -28.03 -7.03 -7.57
C GLU A 135 -26.78 -6.40 -6.93
N VAL A 136 -25.72 -6.31 -7.72
CA VAL A 136 -24.52 -5.56 -7.34
C VAL A 136 -24.85 -4.08 -7.48
N ASN A 137 -25.12 -3.42 -6.35
CA ASN A 137 -25.45 -2.00 -6.30
C ASN A 137 -24.18 -1.12 -6.25
N ASN A 138 -23.16 -1.56 -5.52
CA ASN A 138 -21.86 -0.89 -5.47
C ASN A 138 -20.72 -1.91 -5.61
N LEU A 139 -19.70 -1.52 -6.35
CA LEU A 139 -18.44 -2.25 -6.50
C LEU A 139 -17.29 -1.25 -6.29
N ALA A 140 -16.40 -1.59 -5.38
CA ALA A 140 -15.12 -0.93 -5.19
C ALA A 140 -14.00 -1.95 -5.32
N LEU A 141 -12.94 -1.56 -6.01
CA LEU A 141 -11.68 -2.30 -6.01
C LEU A 141 -10.72 -1.68 -5.01
N PHE A 142 -9.83 -2.49 -4.46
CA PHE A 142 -8.86 -2.09 -3.46
C PHE A 142 -7.45 -2.53 -3.86
N GLN A 143 -6.45 -1.93 -3.23
CA GLN A 143 -5.03 -2.17 -3.48
C GLN A 143 -4.68 -1.89 -4.95
N ARG A 144 -4.24 -2.90 -5.71
CA ARG A 144 -3.93 -2.80 -7.13
C ARG A 144 -5.02 -3.43 -8.00
N GLY A 145 -6.25 -3.49 -7.50
CA GLY A 145 -7.40 -4.01 -8.21
C GLY A 145 -7.57 -5.53 -8.13
N GLU A 146 -6.82 -6.21 -7.26
CA GLU A 146 -6.92 -7.63 -7.00
C GLU A 146 -7.97 -7.97 -5.94
N TRP A 147 -8.40 -7.01 -5.12
CA TRP A 147 -9.49 -7.19 -4.16
C TRP A 147 -10.71 -6.38 -4.57
N ALA A 148 -11.89 -6.98 -4.41
CA ALA A 148 -13.16 -6.32 -4.65
C ALA A 148 -14.03 -6.38 -3.39
N GLY A 149 -14.62 -5.25 -3.04
CA GLY A 149 -15.74 -5.15 -2.10
C GLY A 149 -17.01 -4.85 -2.87
N VAL A 150 -18.07 -5.59 -2.55
CA VAL A 150 -19.34 -5.52 -3.26
C VAL A 150 -20.46 -5.29 -2.28
N VAL A 151 -21.36 -4.36 -2.59
CA VAL A 151 -22.65 -4.22 -1.92
C VAL A 151 -23.71 -4.92 -2.76
N LEU A 152 -24.37 -5.89 -2.13
CA LEU A 152 -25.47 -6.67 -2.68
C LEU A 152 -26.78 -6.16 -2.10
N ALA A 153 -27.59 -5.52 -2.94
CA ALA A 153 -28.92 -5.03 -2.58
C ALA A 153 -30.00 -5.98 -3.13
N PRO A 154 -31.09 -6.23 -2.41
CA PRO A 154 -32.27 -6.86 -2.98
C PRO A 154 -32.71 -6.12 -4.26
N VAL A 155 -33.09 -6.87 -5.30
CA VAL A 155 -33.55 -6.29 -6.56
C VAL A 155 -34.77 -5.39 -6.30
N GLY A 156 -34.71 -4.14 -6.75
CA GLY A 156 -35.78 -3.16 -6.58
C GLY A 156 -35.85 -2.50 -5.20
N MET A 157 -34.82 -2.65 -4.36
CA MET A 157 -34.69 -1.93 -3.09
C MET A 157 -34.68 -0.41 -3.30
N ASP A 158 -35.42 0.32 -2.46
CA ASP A 158 -35.27 1.77 -2.32
C ASP A 158 -33.95 2.07 -1.58
N THR A 159 -32.97 2.62 -2.29
CA THR A 159 -31.67 2.97 -1.71
C THR A 159 -31.74 4.16 -0.76
N ALA A 160 -32.81 4.97 -0.80
CA ALA A 160 -33.02 6.06 0.14
C ALA A 160 -33.46 5.57 1.52
N ASN A 161 -34.14 4.42 1.61
CA ASN A 161 -34.61 3.80 2.85
C ASN A 161 -34.33 2.28 2.85
N PRO A 162 -33.07 1.86 2.96
CA PRO A 162 -32.71 0.47 2.77
C PRO A 162 -33.14 -0.41 3.95
N GLU A 163 -33.87 -1.49 3.67
CA GLU A 163 -34.31 -2.48 4.66
C GLU A 163 -33.20 -3.48 5.07
N GLY A 164 -32.09 -3.53 4.31
CA GLY A 164 -30.91 -4.32 4.64
C GLY A 164 -30.19 -4.90 3.43
N TYR A 165 -28.88 -4.67 3.33
CA TYR A 165 -28.05 -5.13 2.22
C TYR A 165 -26.85 -5.93 2.74
N TYR A 166 -26.28 -6.76 1.88
CA TYR A 166 -25.11 -7.57 2.21
C TYR A 166 -23.85 -6.97 1.59
N ARG A 167 -22.71 -7.34 2.16
CA ARG A 167 -21.39 -7.08 1.61
C ARG A 167 -20.72 -8.40 1.29
N ALA A 168 -19.94 -8.41 0.22
CA ALA A 168 -19.13 -9.55 -0.20
C ALA A 168 -17.72 -9.09 -0.55
N ILE A 169 -16.74 -9.97 -0.34
CA ILE A 169 -15.36 -9.76 -0.77
C ILE A 169 -15.01 -10.78 -1.84
N LEU A 170 -14.29 -10.34 -2.85
CA LEU A 170 -13.68 -11.22 -3.84
C LEU A 170 -12.19 -10.91 -3.95
N HIS A 171 -11.43 -11.94 -4.29
CA HIS A 171 -10.01 -11.84 -4.58
C HIS A 171 -9.74 -12.40 -5.98
N LYS A 172 -8.96 -11.67 -6.78
CA LYS A 172 -8.55 -12.08 -8.12
C LYS A 172 -7.32 -12.96 -8.01
N VAL A 173 -7.50 -14.25 -8.26
CA VAL A 173 -6.42 -15.27 -8.26
C VAL A 173 -6.31 -15.84 -9.67
N ASN A 174 -5.11 -15.82 -10.25
CA ASN A 174 -4.86 -16.27 -11.63
C ASN A 174 -5.82 -15.63 -12.65
N SER A 175 -6.03 -14.31 -12.54
CA SER A 175 -6.94 -13.52 -13.38
C SER A 175 -8.42 -13.89 -13.28
N GLN A 176 -8.83 -14.66 -12.27
CA GLN A 176 -10.22 -15.03 -12.02
C GLN A 176 -10.67 -14.56 -10.64
N TRP A 177 -11.86 -13.96 -10.58
CA TRP A 177 -12.47 -13.55 -9.31
C TRP A 177 -12.97 -14.75 -8.52
N GLN A 178 -12.58 -14.82 -7.25
CA GLN A 178 -13.03 -15.84 -6.32
C GLN A 178 -13.67 -15.17 -5.11
N VAL A 179 -14.91 -15.52 -4.78
CA VAL A 179 -15.57 -14.96 -3.59
C VAL A 179 -14.89 -15.49 -2.33
N VAL A 180 -14.53 -14.60 -1.41
CA VAL A 180 -13.91 -14.90 -0.13
C VAL A 180 -14.97 -14.89 0.96
N GLY A 181 -15.05 -15.97 1.74
CA GLY A 181 -16.09 -16.14 2.75
C GLY A 181 -17.50 -16.19 2.17
N THR A 182 -18.48 -15.77 2.99
CA THR A 182 -19.90 -15.69 2.62
C THR A 182 -20.40 -14.26 2.80
N PRO A 183 -21.26 -13.74 1.91
CA PRO A 183 -21.84 -12.41 2.08
C PRO A 183 -22.53 -12.24 3.43
N ARG A 184 -22.32 -11.07 4.07
CA ARG A 184 -22.87 -10.70 5.37
C ARG A 184 -23.14 -9.20 5.42
N ILE A 185 -24.04 -8.77 6.31
CA ILE A 185 -24.25 -7.34 6.57
C ILE A 185 -22.95 -6.69 7.05
N VAL A 186 -22.25 -7.37 7.97
CA VAL A 186 -20.93 -6.97 8.46
C VAL A 186 -19.96 -8.13 8.30
N LEU A 187 -18.84 -7.87 7.64
CA LEU A 187 -17.75 -8.81 7.44
C LEU A 187 -16.80 -8.77 8.64
N THR A 188 -16.33 -9.94 9.06
CA THR A 188 -15.49 -10.12 10.25
C THR A 188 -14.38 -11.11 9.94
N LEU A 189 -13.29 -11.05 10.71
CA LEU A 189 -12.18 -12.00 10.53
C LEU A 189 -12.63 -13.46 10.66
N ASP A 190 -13.66 -13.74 11.47
CA ASP A 190 -14.21 -15.09 11.65
C ASP A 190 -14.89 -15.62 10.38
N ASN A 191 -15.56 -14.75 9.62
CA ASN A 191 -16.31 -15.15 8.41
C ASN A 191 -15.54 -14.93 7.10
N THR A 192 -14.38 -14.26 7.17
CA THR A 192 -13.48 -13.98 6.05
C THR A 192 -12.01 -14.14 6.49
N PRO A 193 -11.60 -15.38 6.84
CA PRO A 193 -10.23 -15.61 7.27
C PRO A 193 -9.26 -15.30 6.14
N ASN A 194 -8.11 -14.70 6.48
CA ASN A 194 -7.05 -14.25 5.56
C ASN A 194 -7.31 -12.93 4.81
N VAL A 195 -8.38 -12.20 5.12
CA VAL A 195 -8.56 -10.81 4.68
C VAL A 195 -7.96 -9.88 5.75
N SER A 196 -7.21 -8.86 5.33
CA SER A 196 -6.63 -7.89 6.26
C SER A 196 -7.73 -7.09 6.97
N ARG A 197 -7.46 -6.66 8.21
CA ARG A 197 -8.41 -5.84 8.98
C ARG A 197 -8.75 -4.55 8.25
N GLU A 198 -7.76 -3.90 7.66
CA GLU A 198 -7.92 -2.67 6.88
C GLU A 198 -8.89 -2.86 5.73
N LEU A 199 -8.69 -3.91 4.92
CA LEU A 199 -9.59 -4.23 3.81
C LEU A 199 -11.01 -4.55 4.30
N LEU A 200 -11.16 -5.28 5.41
CA LEU A 200 -12.47 -5.54 6.00
C LEU A 200 -13.17 -4.25 6.44
N THR A 201 -12.45 -3.33 7.08
CA THR A 201 -12.97 -2.02 7.46
C THR A 201 -13.43 -1.25 6.24
N SER A 202 -12.58 -1.10 5.22
CA SER A 202 -12.93 -0.37 4.00
C SER A 202 -14.13 -0.97 3.26
N VAL A 203 -14.25 -2.29 3.22
CA VAL A 203 -15.41 -2.95 2.60
C VAL A 203 -16.67 -2.76 3.44
N ASN A 204 -16.57 -2.82 4.77
CA ASN A 204 -17.70 -2.58 5.67
C ASN A 204 -18.20 -1.13 5.63
N GLU A 205 -17.37 -0.17 5.22
CA GLU A 205 -17.74 1.22 5.01
C GLU A 205 -18.46 1.47 3.68
N LEU A 206 -18.40 0.53 2.73
CA LEU A 206 -19.14 0.66 1.47
C LEU A 206 -20.64 0.80 1.72
N SER A 207 -21.23 1.81 1.09
CA SER A 207 -22.66 2.08 1.12
C SER A 207 -23.31 1.76 -0.22
N LEU A 208 -24.65 1.79 -0.23
CA LEU A 208 -25.40 1.84 -1.47
C LEU A 208 -25.02 3.09 -2.28
N ARG A 209 -25.06 2.98 -3.61
CA ARG A 209 -24.94 4.08 -4.57
C ARG A 209 -26.28 4.77 -4.80
#